data_AF-A0A928DX97-F1
#
_entry.id   AF-A0A928DX97-F1
#
_cell.length_a   1.000
_cell.length_b   1.000
_cell.length_c   1.000
_cell.angle_alpha   90.00
_cell.angle_beta   90.00
_cell.angle_gamma   90.00
#
_symmetry.space_group_name_H-M   'P 1'
#
loop_
_entity.id
_entity.type
_entity.pdbx_description
1 polymer ?
#
loop_
_entity_poly.entity_id
_entity_poly.type
_entity_poly.pdbx_seq_one_letter_code
_entity_poly.pdbx_strand_id
1 'polypeptide(L)'
;MANTGKLTRRHFLASAAAAAAVPCFIPGNVLGLEGKLSPNERLQTVLIGYGNRGHELMGGALGSSQFRVIGACDCFAFQKESAANRINQHYRTNDCKKFDRYEDVLEWKDVDVIINSTPDHWHTKIAIEACRAG
;
A
#
# COMPACT_ATOMS: atom_id res chain seq x y z
N MET A 1 27.63 -39.79 -13.91
CA MET A 1 28.70 -39.06 -13.20
C MET A 1 28.24 -37.62 -13.03
N ALA A 2 27.79 -37.23 -11.83
CA ALA A 2 27.40 -35.86 -11.54
C ALA A 2 28.63 -35.07 -11.09
N ASN A 3 29.02 -34.06 -11.86
CA ASN A 3 30.15 -33.19 -11.56
C ASN A 3 29.71 -32.11 -10.55
N THR A 4 29.90 -32.36 -9.25
CA THR A 4 29.70 -31.33 -8.22
C THR A 4 30.87 -30.34 -8.29
N GLY A 5 30.63 -29.18 -8.92
CA GLY A 5 31.63 -28.11 -9.03
C GLY A 5 32.11 -27.64 -7.66
N LYS A 6 33.40 -27.83 -7.37
CA LYS A 6 34.03 -27.34 -6.14
C LYS A 6 33.97 -25.80 -6.11
N LEU A 7 33.29 -25.23 -5.12
CA LEU A 7 33.33 -23.79 -4.82
C LEU A 7 34.78 -23.37 -4.57
N THR A 8 35.36 -22.60 -5.49
CA THR A 8 36.72 -22.09 -5.34
C THR A 8 36.69 -20.75 -4.60
N ARG A 9 37.74 -20.44 -3.82
CA ARG A 9 37.86 -19.16 -3.09
C ARG A 9 37.65 -17.94 -3.99
N ARG A 10 38.14 -17.97 -5.23
CA ARG A 10 37.93 -16.89 -6.22
C ARG A 10 36.46 -16.74 -6.58
N HIS A 11 35.75 -17.84 -6.80
CA HIS A 11 34.32 -17.81 -7.09
C HIS A 11 33.55 -17.28 -5.88
N PHE A 12 33.88 -17.72 -4.66
CA PHE A 12 33.28 -17.20 -3.43
C PHE A 12 33.50 -15.70 -3.24
N LEU A 13 34.74 -15.22 -3.43
CA LEU A 13 35.05 -13.79 -3.31
C LEU A 13 34.38 -12.97 -4.41
N ALA A 14 34.31 -13.47 -5.64
CA ALA A 14 33.60 -12.82 -6.74
C ALA A 14 32.08 -12.75 -6.47
N SER A 15 31.48 -13.83 -5.97
CA SER A 15 30.07 -13.87 -5.58
C SER A 15 29.77 -12.97 -4.40
N ALA A 16 30.65 -12.92 -3.39
CA ALA A 16 30.50 -12.05 -2.22
C ALA A 16 30.64 -10.56 -2.61
N ALA A 17 31.59 -10.23 -3.48
CA ALA A 17 31.73 -8.87 -4.01
C ALA A 17 30.52 -8.45 -4.85
N ALA A 18 29.99 -9.36 -5.68
CA ALA A 18 28.76 -9.12 -6.44
C ALA A 18 27.56 -8.89 -5.52
N ALA A 19 27.39 -9.71 -4.48
CA ALA A 19 26.31 -9.55 -3.50
C ALA A 19 26.42 -8.24 -2.70
N ALA A 20 27.63 -7.83 -2.33
CA ALA A 20 27.87 -6.55 -1.64
C ALA A 20 27.59 -5.32 -2.52
N ALA A 21 27.64 -5.46 -3.85
CA ALA A 21 27.34 -4.37 -4.78
C ALA A 21 25.84 -4.22 -5.09
N VAL A 22 25.00 -5.24 -4.82
CA VAL A 22 23.56 -5.20 -5.12
C VAL A 22 22.85 -4.01 -4.46
N PRO A 23 23.07 -3.68 -3.17
CA PRO A 23 22.39 -2.55 -2.53
C PRO A 23 22.75 -1.18 -3.12
N CYS A 24 23.91 -1.03 -3.79
CA CYS A 24 24.30 0.24 -4.41
C CYS A 24 23.41 0.64 -5.60
N PHE A 25 22.70 -0.31 -6.21
CA PHE A 25 21.81 -0.04 -7.34
C PHE A 25 20.34 0.06 -6.94
N ILE A 26 20.00 -0.15 -5.67
CA ILE A 26 18.64 -0.06 -5.15
C ILE A 26 18.40 1.35 -4.61
N PRO A 27 17.33 2.04 -5.02
CA PRO A 27 16.98 3.36 -4.49
C PRO A 27 16.87 3.35 -2.95
N GLY A 28 17.50 4.33 -2.28
CA GLY A 28 17.56 4.37 -0.81
C GLY A 28 16.18 4.44 -0.12
N ASN A 29 15.15 4.94 -0.81
CA ASN A 29 13.77 4.95 -0.31
C ASN A 29 13.12 3.55 -0.24
N VAL A 30 13.62 2.57 -1.01
CA VAL A 30 13.18 1.17 -0.92
C VAL A 30 13.80 0.51 0.31
N LEU A 31 15.01 0.92 0.68
CA LEU A 31 15.78 0.38 1.80
C LEU A 31 15.51 1.08 3.13
N GLY A 32 14.58 2.03 3.18
CA GLY A 32 14.29 2.80 4.40
C GLY A 32 15.42 3.75 4.84
N LEU A 33 16.35 4.07 3.93
CA LEU A 33 17.49 4.94 4.24
C LEU A 33 17.04 6.42 4.32
N GLU A 34 17.82 7.25 5.00
CA GLU A 34 17.58 8.70 5.18
C GLU A 34 16.32 9.07 5.98
N GLY A 35 15.81 8.18 6.83
CA GLY A 35 14.61 8.41 7.63
C GLY A 35 13.31 8.45 6.81
N LYS A 36 13.36 8.01 5.54
CA LYS A 36 12.18 7.80 4.70
C LYS A 36 11.67 6.39 4.95
N LEU A 37 10.41 6.26 5.35
CA LEU A 37 9.75 4.96 5.49
C LEU A 37 9.75 4.23 4.14
N SER A 38 10.29 3.01 4.15
CA SER A 38 10.16 2.06 3.06
C SER A 38 8.68 1.77 2.79
N PRO A 39 8.32 1.28 1.59
CA PRO A 39 6.93 0.97 1.27
C PRO A 39 6.24 0.04 2.27
N ASN A 40 6.99 -0.90 2.87
CA ASN A 40 6.48 -1.87 3.84
C ASN A 40 6.30 -1.28 5.25
N GLU A 41 6.90 -0.13 5.55
CA GLU A 41 6.73 0.56 6.84
C GLU A 41 5.55 1.54 6.82
N ARG A 42 4.90 1.72 5.67
CA ARG A 42 3.70 2.56 5.54
C ARG A 42 2.46 1.75 5.83
N LEU A 43 1.53 2.36 6.56
CA LEU A 43 0.22 1.79 6.81
C LEU A 43 -0.58 1.77 5.51
N GLN A 44 -0.88 0.55 5.06
CA GLN A 44 -1.68 0.28 3.89
C GLN A 44 -3.13 0.69 4.18
N THR A 45 -3.59 1.70 3.45
CA THR A 45 -4.82 2.42 3.78
C THR A 45 -5.85 2.28 2.66
N VAL A 46 -7.11 2.06 3.02
CA VAL A 46 -8.23 2.08 2.07
C VAL A 46 -9.24 3.16 2.45
N LEU A 47 -9.69 3.92 1.46
CA LEU A 47 -10.78 4.87 1.63
C LEU A 47 -12.13 4.17 1.45
N ILE A 48 -13.06 4.40 2.37
CA ILE A 48 -14.45 3.92 2.31
C ILE A 48 -15.40 5.11 2.28
N GLY A 49 -16.06 5.31 1.14
CA GLY A 49 -16.94 6.43 0.83
C GLY A 49 -16.18 7.66 0.33
N TYR A 50 -16.22 7.94 -0.97
CA TYR A 50 -15.54 9.07 -1.59
C TYR A 50 -16.48 10.24 -1.85
N GLY A 51 -16.96 10.91 -0.80
CA GLY A 51 -17.65 12.20 -0.91
C GLY A 51 -16.71 13.40 -0.78
N ASN A 52 -17.24 14.60 -0.54
CA ASN A 52 -16.45 15.80 -0.26
C ASN A 52 -15.46 15.57 0.90
N ARG A 53 -15.94 14.95 2.00
CA ARG A 53 -15.09 14.67 3.15
C ARG A 53 -14.04 13.61 2.85
N GLY A 54 -14.41 12.56 2.11
CA GLY A 54 -13.47 11.53 1.66
C GLY A 54 -12.37 12.10 0.76
N HIS A 55 -12.71 13.05 -0.12
CA HIS A 55 -11.75 13.76 -0.95
C HIS A 55 -10.69 14.51 -0.13
N GLU A 56 -11.09 15.23 0.92
CA GLU A 56 -10.16 15.95 1.79
C GLU A 56 -9.29 15.00 2.62
N LEU A 57 -9.91 14.02 3.29
CA LEU A 57 -9.21 13.06 4.13
C LEU A 57 -8.20 12.23 3.34
N MET A 58 -8.59 11.75 2.16
CA MET A 58 -7.69 11.04 1.24
C MET A 58 -6.54 11.93 0.80
N GLY A 59 -6.77 13.25 0.60
CA GLY A 59 -5.70 14.20 0.31
C GLY A 59 -4.63 14.25 1.40
N GLY A 60 -5.05 14.27 2.67
CA GLY A 60 -4.13 14.20 3.81
C GLY A 60 -3.34 12.89 3.85
N ALA A 61 -4.00 11.75 3.60
CA ALA A 61 -3.34 10.44 3.56
C ALA A 61 -2.33 10.33 2.40
N LEU A 62 -2.68 10.80 1.20
CA LEU A 62 -1.79 10.82 0.04
C LEU A 62 -0.54 11.68 0.29
N GLY A 63 -0.69 12.80 1.01
CA GLY A 63 0.44 13.69 1.36
C GLY A 63 1.32 13.19 2.52
N SER A 64 0.93 12.14 3.22
CA SER A 64 1.66 11.63 4.39
C SER A 64 2.73 10.62 4.00
N SER A 65 3.88 10.67 4.67
CA SER A 65 4.89 9.61 4.56
C SER A 65 4.50 8.32 5.28
N GLN A 66 3.55 8.38 6.21
CA GLN A 66 3.14 7.25 7.06
C GLN A 66 2.08 6.35 6.40
N PHE A 67 1.29 6.89 5.47
CA PHE A 67 0.19 6.17 4.83
C PHE A 67 0.51 5.84 3.38
N ARG A 68 0.01 4.71 2.92
CA ARG A 68 -0.03 4.35 1.50
C ARG A 68 -1.47 4.01 1.14
N VAL A 69 -2.14 4.85 0.36
CA VAL A 69 -3.51 4.56 -0.06
C VAL A 69 -3.47 3.52 -1.19
N ILE A 70 -3.98 2.32 -0.94
CA ILE A 70 -3.92 1.19 -1.90
C ILE A 70 -5.26 0.84 -2.51
N GLY A 71 -6.36 1.39 -1.99
CA GLY A 71 -7.68 1.10 -2.51
C GLY A 71 -8.72 2.16 -2.20
N ALA A 72 -9.81 2.08 -2.95
CA ALA A 72 -11.01 2.89 -2.78
C ALA A 72 -12.26 2.01 -2.83
N CYS A 73 -13.19 2.29 -1.92
CA CYS A 73 -14.46 1.61 -1.79
C CYS A 73 -15.61 2.63 -1.87
N ASP A 74 -16.55 2.42 -2.78
CA ASP A 74 -17.80 3.18 -2.84
C ASP A 74 -18.88 2.39 -3.58
N CYS A 75 -20.13 2.50 -3.14
CA CYS A 75 -21.27 1.87 -3.80
C CYS A 75 -21.67 2.60 -5.09
N PHE A 76 -21.29 3.86 -5.24
CA PHE A 76 -21.46 4.62 -6.47
C PHE A 76 -20.22 4.46 -7.34
N ALA A 77 -20.38 3.79 -8.49
CA ALA A 77 -19.28 3.52 -9.41
C ALA A 77 -18.50 4.78 -9.80
N PHE A 78 -19.19 5.89 -10.06
CA PHE A 78 -18.53 7.16 -10.40
C PHE A 78 -17.58 7.63 -9.28
N GLN A 79 -18.02 7.62 -8.02
CA GLN A 79 -17.18 8.05 -6.89
C GLN A 79 -15.98 7.13 -6.71
N LYS A 80 -16.19 5.80 -6.79
CA LYS A 80 -15.12 4.80 -6.73
C LYS A 80 -14.06 4.99 -7.81
N GLU A 81 -14.48 5.18 -9.06
CA GLU A 81 -13.57 5.43 -10.19
C GLU A 81 -12.83 6.76 -10.02
N SER A 82 -13.51 7.84 -9.60
CA SER A 82 -12.87 9.12 -9.33
C SER A 82 -11.81 9.04 -8.23
N ALA A 83 -12.08 8.29 -7.14
CA ALA A 83 -11.11 8.05 -6.08
C ALA A 83 -9.89 7.29 -6.60
N ALA A 84 -10.12 6.17 -7.30
CA ALA A 84 -9.05 5.34 -7.85
C ALA A 84 -8.17 6.12 -8.84
N ASN A 85 -8.79 6.92 -9.72
CA ASN A 85 -8.06 7.77 -10.66
C ASN A 85 -7.15 8.77 -9.93
N ARG A 86 -7.63 9.39 -8.85
CA ARG A 86 -6.82 10.34 -8.07
C ARG A 86 -5.67 9.65 -7.35
N ILE A 87 -5.90 8.47 -6.77
CA ILE A 87 -4.86 7.66 -6.11
C ILE A 87 -3.78 7.27 -7.14
N ASN A 88 -4.20 6.70 -8.27
CA ASN A 88 -3.34 6.28 -9.37
C ASN A 88 -2.54 7.45 -9.95
N GLN A 89 -3.18 8.61 -10.14
CA GLN A 89 -2.50 9.83 -10.61
C GLN A 89 -1.43 10.30 -9.62
N HIS A 90 -1.72 10.28 -8.32
CA HIS A 90 -0.79 10.70 -7.29
C HIS A 90 0.44 9.80 -7.24
N TYR A 91 0.26 8.47 -7.27
CA TYR A 91 1.36 7.52 -7.22
C TYR A 91 2.00 7.21 -8.59
N ARG A 92 1.38 7.69 -9.68
CA ARG A 92 1.77 7.39 -11.08
C ARG A 92 1.74 5.88 -11.38
N THR A 93 0.69 5.23 -10.91
CA THR A 93 0.45 3.80 -11.02
C THR A 93 -0.94 3.52 -11.61
N ASN A 94 -1.30 2.25 -11.75
CA ASN A 94 -2.67 1.82 -12.05
C ASN A 94 -3.07 0.64 -11.16
N ASP A 95 -2.59 0.64 -9.92
CA ASP A 95 -2.67 -0.47 -8.96
C ASP A 95 -3.75 -0.27 -7.89
N CYS A 96 -4.43 0.88 -7.85
CA CYS A 96 -5.50 1.13 -6.89
C CYS A 96 -6.60 0.06 -7.00
N LYS A 97 -6.79 -0.70 -5.93
CA LYS A 97 -7.85 -1.69 -5.83
C LYS A 97 -9.20 -1.00 -5.62
N LYS A 98 -10.23 -1.45 -6.33
CA LYS A 98 -11.58 -0.90 -6.29
C LYS A 98 -12.52 -1.90 -5.65
N PHE A 99 -13.31 -1.45 -4.69
CA PHE A 99 -14.28 -2.26 -3.97
C PHE A 99 -15.67 -1.64 -4.06
N ASP A 100 -16.69 -2.47 -4.28
CA ASP A 100 -18.10 -2.03 -4.25
C ASP A 100 -18.69 -2.08 -2.84
N ARG A 101 -18.11 -2.93 -1.99
CA ARG A 101 -18.60 -3.26 -0.66
C ARG A 101 -17.48 -3.09 0.34
N TYR A 102 -17.79 -2.48 1.49
CA TYR A 102 -16.79 -2.28 2.52
C TYR A 102 -16.41 -3.59 3.20
N GLU A 103 -17.28 -4.60 3.20
CA GLU A 103 -16.95 -5.91 3.78
C GLU A 103 -15.76 -6.56 3.05
N ASP A 104 -15.69 -6.42 1.72
CA ASP A 104 -14.56 -6.92 0.92
C ASP A 104 -13.24 -6.21 1.27
N VAL A 105 -13.31 -4.96 1.75
CA VAL A 105 -12.14 -4.23 2.27
C VAL A 105 -11.71 -4.81 3.61
N LEU A 106 -12.66 -5.12 4.50
CA LEU A 106 -12.36 -5.67 5.83
C LEU A 106 -11.80 -7.10 5.77
N GLU A 107 -12.13 -7.85 4.72
CA GLU A 107 -11.56 -9.18 4.46
C GLU A 107 -10.19 -9.13 3.76
N TRP A 108 -9.77 -7.95 3.27
CA TRP A 108 -8.53 -7.80 2.54
C TRP A 108 -7.34 -7.69 3.49
N LYS A 109 -6.56 -8.77 3.58
CA LYS A 109 -5.42 -8.93 4.50
C LYS A 109 -4.30 -7.90 4.36
N ASP A 110 -4.22 -7.19 3.24
CA ASP A 110 -3.18 -6.19 3.02
C ASP A 110 -3.57 -4.80 3.57
N VAL A 111 -4.75 -4.64 4.18
CA VAL A 111 -5.22 -3.36 4.73
C VAL A 111 -4.89 -3.27 6.21
N ASP A 112 -4.15 -2.22 6.59
CA ASP A 112 -3.85 -1.90 8.00
C ASP A 112 -4.83 -0.88 8.58
N VAL A 113 -5.31 0.06 7.75
CA VAL A 113 -6.13 1.20 8.20
C VAL A 113 -7.24 1.50 7.20
N ILE A 114 -8.42 1.85 7.69
CA ILE A 114 -9.49 2.42 6.86
C ILE A 114 -9.70 3.90 7.16
N ILE A 115 -10.01 4.67 6.10
CA ILE A 115 -10.59 6.00 6.23
C ILE A 115 -12.08 5.87 5.96
N ASN A 116 -12.89 5.93 7.01
CA ASN A 116 -14.34 5.86 6.89
C ASN A 116 -14.93 7.27 6.77
N SER A 117 -15.41 7.62 5.58
CA SER A 117 -16.12 8.88 5.30
C SER A 117 -17.52 8.66 4.75
N THR A 118 -18.15 7.55 5.17
CA THR A 118 -19.55 7.26 4.87
C THR A 118 -20.50 8.15 5.70
N PRO A 119 -21.76 8.33 5.25
CA PRO A 119 -22.76 9.09 6.02
C PRO A 119 -23.06 8.50 7.40
N ASP A 120 -23.64 9.31 8.29
CA ASP A 120 -23.87 8.98 9.70
C ASP A 120 -24.53 7.61 9.95
N HIS A 121 -25.47 7.21 9.11
CA HIS A 121 -26.20 5.95 9.26
C HIS A 121 -25.36 4.70 8.91
N TRP A 122 -24.21 4.85 8.25
CA TRP A 122 -23.24 3.78 7.98
C TRP A 122 -21.97 3.89 8.84
N HIS A 123 -21.63 5.11 9.28
CA HIS A 123 -20.36 5.40 9.93
C HIS A 123 -20.09 4.50 11.13
N THR A 124 -21.04 4.39 12.06
CA THR A 124 -20.89 3.59 13.28
C THR A 124 -20.75 2.09 12.99
N LYS A 125 -21.55 1.55 12.06
CA LYS A 125 -21.52 0.12 11.72
C LYS A 125 -20.15 -0.28 11.16
N ILE A 126 -19.66 0.48 10.17
CA ILE A 126 -18.38 0.19 9.52
C ILE A 126 -17.22 0.34 10.51
N ALA A 127 -17.25 1.35 11.38
CA ALA A 127 -16.20 1.50 12.41
C ALA A 127 -16.15 0.31 13.38
N ILE A 128 -17.30 -0.15 13.88
CA ILE A 128 -17.38 -1.32 14.77
C ILE A 128 -16.88 -2.58 14.05
N GLU A 129 -17.26 -2.78 12.80
CA GLU A 129 -16.87 -3.96 12.04
C GLU A 129 -15.40 -3.95 11.65
N ALA A 130 -14.83 -2.79 11.34
CA ALA A 130 -13.40 -2.64 11.14
C ALA A 130 -12.62 -3.04 12.40
N CYS A 131 -12.99 -2.51 13.57
CA CYS A 131 -12.34 -2.89 14.84
C CYS A 131 -12.48 -4.38 15.19
N ARG A 132 -13.51 -5.05 14.68
CA ARG A 132 -13.68 -6.51 14.85
C ARG A 132 -12.82 -7.30 13.87
N ALA A 133 -12.50 -6.74 12.71
CA ALA A 133 -11.69 -7.37 11.69
C ALA A 133 -10.19 -7.32 12.01
N GLY A 134 -9.74 -6.36 12.83
CA GLY A 134 -8.35 -6.19 13.27
C GLY A 134 -7.94 -4.74 13.28
#